data_AF-A0A2E2VZS5-F1
#
_entry.id   AF-A0A2E2VZS5-F1
#
_cell.length_a   1.000
_cell.length_b   1.000
_cell.length_c   1.000
_cell.angle_alpha   90.00
_cell.angle_beta   90.00
_cell.angle_gamma   90.00
#
_symmetry.space_group_name_H-M   'P 1'
#
loop_
_entity.id
_entity.type
_entity.pdbx_description
1 polymer ?
#
loop_
_entity_poly.entity_id
_entity_poly.type
_entity_poly.pdbx_seq_one_letter_code
_entity_poly.pdbx_strand_id
1 'polypeptide(L)' 'MLPDGLHYINSWLTKDGSRCFQLMETEQFELFQEWTKNWGDVTRFEILEVGEKPEKGNSV' A
#
# COMPACT_ATOMS: atom_id res chain seq x y z
N MET A 1 -7.68 9.43 9.40
CA MET A 1 -6.31 9.56 9.95
C MET A 1 -5.61 8.22 9.78
N LEU A 2 -4.28 8.20 9.66
CA LEU A 2 -3.53 6.95 9.58
C LEU A 2 -3.48 6.32 10.98
N PRO A 3 -3.83 5.03 11.17
CA PRO A 3 -3.71 4.35 12.46
C PRO A 3 -2.28 4.38 12.99
N ASP A 4 -2.11 4.41 14.31
CA ASP A 4 -0.80 4.32 14.94
C ASP A 4 -0.14 2.98 14.58
N GLY A 5 1.13 3.03 14.16
CA GLY A 5 1.89 1.85 13.70
C GLY A 5 1.72 1.51 12.21
N LEU A 6 0.82 2.20 11.50
CA LEU A 6 0.81 2.20 10.04
C LEU A 6 1.54 3.46 9.55
N HIS A 7 2.55 3.27 8.70
CA HIS A 7 3.42 4.34 8.22
C HIS A 7 3.33 4.47 6.70
N TYR A 8 3.22 5.70 6.23
CA TYR A 8 3.31 6.00 4.80
C TYR A 8 4.77 6.23 4.41
N ILE A 9 5.24 5.55 3.36
CA ILE A 9 6.60 5.72 2.82
C ILE A 9 6.57 6.61 1.58
N ASN A 10 5.80 6.24 0.55
CA ASN A 10 5.76 6.96 -0.71
C ASN A 10 4.51 6.61 -1.54
N SER A 11 4.23 7.37 -2.61
CA SER A 11 3.16 7.07 -3.55
C SER A 11 3.38 7.63 -4.95
N TRP A 12 2.76 6.97 -5.92
CA TRP A 12 2.76 7.38 -7.32
C TRP A 12 1.37 7.24 -7.92
N LEU A 13 0.96 8.23 -8.69
CA LEU A 13 -0.28 8.18 -9.46
C LEU A 13 0.01 7.62 -10.86
N THR A 14 -0.90 6.82 -11.42
CA THR A 14 -0.88 6.51 -12.85
C THR A 14 -0.95 7.79 -13.66
N LYS A 15 -0.38 7.78 -14.88
CA LYS A 15 -0.33 8.98 -15.73
C LYS A 15 -1.71 9.56 -16.05
N ASP A 16 -2.74 8.72 -16.10
CA ASP A 16 -4.13 9.07 -16.36
C ASP A 16 -4.91 9.46 -15.09
N GLY A 17 -4.28 9.38 -13.91
CA GLY A 17 -4.90 9.73 -12.63
C GLY A 17 -5.88 8.69 -12.07
N SER A 18 -6.06 7.54 -12.74
CA SER A 18 -7.10 6.57 -12.39
C SER A 18 -6.74 5.67 -11.20
N ARG A 19 -5.45 5.55 -10.86
CA ARG A 19 -4.98 4.69 -9.77
C ARG A 19 -3.79 5.28 -9.04
N CYS A 20 -3.81 5.18 -7.71
CA CYS A 20 -2.69 5.53 -6.85
C CYS A 20 -2.04 4.24 -6.32
N PHE A 21 -0.71 4.16 -6.44
CA PHE A 21 0.11 3.13 -5.79
C PHE A 21 0.75 3.74 -4.55
N GLN A 22 0.60 3.09 -3.41
CA GLN A 22 1.15 3.55 -2.14
C GLN A 22 2.07 2.47 -1.57
N LEU A 23 3.26 2.88 -1.15
CA LEU A 23 4.18 2.07 -0.36
C LEU A 23 4.01 2.48 1.10
N MET A 24 3.70 1.51 1.94
CA MET A 24 3.38 1.69 3.35
C MET A 24 4.06 0.59 4.16
N GLU A 25 4.35 0.88 5.42
CA GLU A 25 5.06 -0.02 6.34
C GLU A 25 4.27 -0.15 7.63
N THR A 26 4.21 -1.37 8.16
CA THR A 26 3.56 -1.69 9.43
C THR A 26 4.09 -3.02 9.94
N GLU A 27 4.11 -3.20 11.26
CA GLU A 27 4.37 -4.50 11.89
C GLU A 27 3.07 -5.32 12.06
N GLN A 28 1.91 -4.73 11.79
CA GLN A 28 0.58 -5.34 11.96
C GLN A 28 -0.25 -5.13 10.70
N PHE A 29 -0.52 -6.22 9.97
CA PHE A 29 -1.23 -6.16 8.68
C PHE A 29 -2.69 -5.72 8.84
N GLU A 30 -3.31 -5.99 9.99
CA GLU A 30 -4.69 -5.66 10.32
C GLU A 30 -4.97 -4.15 10.28
N LEU A 31 -3.94 -3.32 10.52
CA LEU A 31 -4.07 -1.85 10.47
C LEU A 31 -4.44 -1.35 9.07
N PHE A 32 -4.09 -2.09 8.01
CA PHE A 32 -4.57 -1.77 6.66
C PHE A 32 -6.07 -1.98 6.51
N GLN A 33 -6.64 -3.00 7.14
CA GLN A 33 -8.10 -3.22 7.10
C GLN A 33 -8.83 -2.10 7.83
N GLU A 34 -8.33 -1.68 9.00
CA GLU A 34 -8.87 -0.53 9.73
C GLU A 34 -8.80 0.74 8.88
N TRP A 35 -7.63 1.02 8.30
CA TRP A 35 -7.42 2.20 7.48
C TRP A 35 -8.33 2.21 6.26
N THR A 36 -8.37 1.12 5.47
CA THR A 36 -9.18 1.04 4.24
C THR A 36 -10.67 1.06 4.49
N LYS A 37 -11.15 0.56 5.63
CA LYS A 37 -12.57 0.65 6.02
C LYS A 37 -13.07 2.10 6.07
N ASN A 38 -12.21 3.04 6.42
CA ASN A 38 -12.54 4.46 6.46
C ASN A 38 -12.68 5.11 5.06
N TRP A 39 -12.39 4.37 3.99
CA TRP A 39 -12.39 4.86 2.60
C TRP A 39 -13.20 3.97 1.65
N GLY A 40 -13.91 2.96 2.18
CA GLY A 40 -14.56 1.92 1.37
C GLY A 40 -15.71 2.42 0.49
N ASP A 41 -16.19 3.63 0.71
CA ASP A 41 -17.22 4.31 -0.08
C ASP A 41 -16.63 5.18 -1.22
N VAL A 42 -15.34 5.55 -1.16
CA VAL A 42 -14.70 6.47 -2.11
C VAL A 42 -13.81 5.74 -3.12
N THR A 43 -13.20 4.62 -2.73
CA THR A 43 -12.23 3.92 -3.57
C THR A 43 -12.14 2.43 -3.25
N ARG A 44 -11.48 1.69 -4.14
CA ARG A 44 -11.17 0.27 -3.96
C ARG A 44 -9.68 0.12 -3.67
N PHE A 45 -9.36 -0.75 -2.72
CA PHE A 45 -7.99 -1.11 -2.38
C PHE A 45 -7.66 -2.52 -2.83
N GLU A 46 -6.39 -2.70 -3.22
CA GLU A 46 -5.72 -3.98 -3.38
C GLU A 46 -4.42 -3.86 -2.59
N ILE A 47 -4.20 -4.77 -1.64
CA ILE A 47 -3.07 -4.69 -0.70
C ILE A 47 -2.25 -5.94 -0.88
N LEU A 48 -0.98 -5.75 -1.20
CA LEU A 48 -0.02 -6.81 -1.43
C LEU A 48 1.20 -6.53 -0.55
N GLU A 49 1.65 -7.56 0.16
CA GLU A 49 2.92 -7.53 0.87
C GLU A 49 4.06 -7.47 -0.15
N VAL A 50 5.02 -6.58 0.08
CA VAL A 50 6.17 -6.40 -0.82
C VAL A 50 7.36 -7.11 -0.18
N GLY A 51 7.91 -8.11 -0.89
CA GLY A 51 9.15 -8.76 -0.49
C GLY A 51 10.39 -7.94 -0.86
N GLU A 52 11.57 -8.43 -0.49
CA GLU A 52 12.82 -7.80 -0.88
C GLU A 52 12.96 -7.67 -2.39
N LYS A 53 13.66 -6.62 -2.81
CA LYS A 53 14.00 -6.44 -4.21
C LYS A 53 14.77 -7.68 -4.69
N PRO A 54 14.39 -8.28 -5.84
CA PRO A 54 15.15 -9.39 -6.39
C PRO A 54 16.62 -9.03 -6.60
N GLU A 55 17.51 -9.91 -6.16
CA GLU A 55 18.93 -9.80 -6.48
C GLU A 55 19.13 -9.85 -8.00
N LYS A 56 20.14 -9.13 -8.52
CA LYS A 56 20.44 -9.12 -9.96
C LYS A 56 20.80 -10.55 -10.41
N GLY A 57 19.84 -11.27 -10.97
CA GLY A 57 20.03 -12.63 -11.47
C GLY A 57 18.76 -13.47 -11.53
N ASN A 58 17.75 -13.16 -10.71
CA ASN A 58 16.48 -13.91 -10.67
C ASN A 58 15.31 -13.06 -11.21
N SER A 59 15.41 -12.66 -12.48
CA SER A 59 14.19 -12.32 -13.24
C SER A 59 13.55 -13.65 -13.63
N VAL A 60 12.51 -14.05 -12.89
CA VAL A 60 11.56 -15.07 -13.36
C VAL A 60 10.77 -14.50 -14.55
#